data_AF-A0A5E4Y311-F1
#
_entry.id   AF-A0A5E4Y311-F1
#
_cell.length_a   1.000
_cell.length_b   1.000
_cell.length_c   1.000
_cell.angle_alpha   90.00
_cell.angle_beta   90.00
_cell.angle_gamma   90.00
#
_symmetry.space_group_name_H-M   'P 1'
#
loop_
_entity.id
_entity.type
_entity.pdbx_description
1 polymer ?
#
loop_
_entity_poly.entity_id
_entity_poly.type
_entity_poly.pdbx_seq_one_letter_code
_entity_poly.pdbx_strand_id
1 'polypeptide(L)'
;MARSSGDVKAHECIDALAALAKRREAALRAALARMTAAARDAGEAVAERERACDTQRRVWQEALSRGGVYGQREAAGATRSVEAERTALGEAKARHGAALEQVQQAEAALRQQRERLQTNARKQEKLRELLALYRS
;
A
#
# COMPACT_ATOMS: atom_id res chain seq x y z
N MET A 1 -9.58 52.48 -2.99
CA MET A 1 -10.80 51.68 -2.72
C MET A 1 -10.41 50.49 -1.84
N ALA A 2 -10.75 50.53 -0.55
CA ALA A 2 -10.44 49.45 0.39
C ALA A 2 -11.42 48.28 0.18
N ARG A 3 -10.93 47.04 0.14
CA ARG A 3 -11.77 45.84 0.01
C ARG A 3 -12.71 45.74 1.22
N SER A 4 -13.97 45.33 1.01
CA SER A 4 -14.88 45.10 2.12
C SER A 4 -14.36 43.96 3.00
N SER A 5 -14.58 44.04 4.31
CA SER A 5 -14.09 43.04 5.28
C SER A 5 -14.59 41.61 4.97
N GLY A 6 -15.79 41.48 4.38
CA GLY A 6 -16.35 40.19 3.97
C GLY A 6 -15.60 39.53 2.81
N ASP A 7 -15.07 40.33 1.88
CA ASP A 7 -14.34 39.86 0.71
C ASP A 7 -12.95 39.30 1.05
N VAL A 8 -12.27 39.93 2.02
CA VAL A 8 -10.97 39.48 2.52
C VAL A 8 -11.12 38.12 3.21
N LYS A 9 -12.15 37.98 4.06
CA LYS A 9 -12.48 36.72 4.74
C LYS A 9 -12.83 35.59 3.76
N ALA A 10 -13.54 35.90 2.67
CA ALA A 10 -13.87 34.90 1.64
C ALA A 10 -12.63 34.33 0.94
N HIS A 11 -11.64 35.18 0.62
CA HIS A 11 -10.40 34.74 0.00
C HIS A 11 -9.53 33.91 0.96
N GLU A 12 -9.42 34.34 2.22
CA GLU A 12 -8.73 33.58 3.28
C GLU A 12 -9.34 32.19 3.51
N CYS A 13 -10.68 32.08 3.50
CA CYS A 13 -11.37 30.80 3.57
C CYS A 13 -11.06 29.88 2.38
N ILE A 14 -10.99 30.41 1.16
CA ILE A 14 -10.63 29.64 -0.04
C ILE A 14 -9.20 29.10 0.07
N ASP A 15 -8.26 29.94 0.50
CA ASP A 15 -6.86 29.56 0.63
C ASP A 15 -6.64 28.54 1.76
N ALA A 16 -7.37 28.67 2.88
CA ALA A 16 -7.36 27.70 3.97
C ALA A 16 -7.87 26.31 3.51
N LEU A 17 -8.94 26.28 2.72
CA LEU A 17 -9.46 25.03 2.14
C LEU A 17 -8.46 24.39 1.17
N ALA A 18 -7.81 25.19 0.32
CA ALA A 18 -6.77 24.71 -0.59
C ALA A 18 -5.55 24.15 0.16
N ALA A 19 -5.14 24.80 1.26
CA ALA A 19 -4.06 24.32 2.12
C ALA A 19 -4.41 22.99 2.79
N LEU A 20 -5.62 22.84 3.33
CA LEU A 20 -6.11 21.59 3.92
C LEU A 20 -6.12 20.45 2.89
N ALA A 21 -6.59 20.74 1.69
CA ALA A 21 -6.59 19.83 0.56
C ALA A 21 -5.19 19.28 0.23
N LYS A 22 -4.19 20.17 0.12
CA LYS A 22 -2.78 19.81 -0.11
C LYS A 22 -2.22 18.93 1.01
N ARG A 23 -2.51 19.25 2.27
CA ARG A 23 -2.08 18.44 3.42
C ARG A 23 -2.67 17.03 3.38
N ARG A 24 -3.97 16.90 3.04
CA ARG A 24 -4.62 15.59 2.87
C ARG A 24 -3.99 14.77 1.75
N GLU A 25 -3.67 15.39 0.62
CA GLU A 25 -2.98 14.68 -0.47
C GLU A 25 -1.57 14.23 -0.06
N ALA A 26 -0.80 15.09 0.62
CA ALA A 26 0.52 14.74 1.13
C ALA A 26 0.43 13.55 2.11
N ALA A 27 -0.55 13.54 3.01
CA ALA A 27 -0.79 12.45 3.94
C ALA A 27 -1.13 11.12 3.22
N LEU A 28 -1.98 11.16 2.18
CA LEU A 28 -2.31 9.98 1.38
C LEU A 28 -1.10 9.44 0.61
N ARG A 29 -0.26 10.31 0.03
CA ARG A 29 0.98 9.89 -0.63
C ARG A 29 1.96 9.24 0.34
N ALA A 30 2.09 9.81 1.55
CA ALA A 30 2.92 9.22 2.59
C ALA A 30 2.38 7.86 3.06
N ALA A 31 1.05 7.71 3.18
CA ALA A 31 0.43 6.43 3.49
C ALA A 31 0.69 5.40 2.39
N LEU A 32 0.49 5.77 1.11
CA LEU A 32 0.79 4.91 -0.03
C LEU A 32 2.26 4.45 -0.01
N ALA A 33 3.22 5.36 0.21
CA ALA A 33 4.63 5.02 0.28
C ALA A 33 4.93 3.97 1.36
N ARG A 34 4.34 4.11 2.56
CA ARG A 34 4.49 3.12 3.64
C ARG A 34 3.87 1.77 3.29
N MET A 35 2.68 1.78 2.67
CA MET A 35 2.00 0.54 2.26
C MET A 35 2.76 -0.18 1.14
N THR A 36 3.32 0.57 0.19
CA THR A 36 4.18 0.01 -0.87
C THR A 36 5.46 -0.59 -0.29
N ALA A 37 6.09 0.07 0.70
CA ALA A 37 7.25 -0.50 1.40
C ALA A 37 6.87 -1.81 2.11
N ALA A 38 5.78 -1.82 2.88
CA ALA A 38 5.30 -3.02 3.56
C ALA A 38 4.96 -4.17 2.59
N ALA A 39 4.42 -3.87 1.40
CA ALA A 39 4.16 -4.87 0.37
C ALA A 39 5.45 -5.47 -0.21
N ARG A 40 6.51 -4.65 -0.36
CA ARG A 40 7.84 -5.13 -0.77
C ARG A 40 8.45 -6.04 0.29
N ASP A 41 8.44 -5.61 1.55
CA ASP A 41 8.97 -6.41 2.66
C ASP A 41 8.24 -7.75 2.78
N ALA A 42 6.91 -7.75 2.61
CA ALA A 42 6.13 -8.98 2.56
C ALA A 42 6.49 -9.87 1.36
N GLY A 43 6.84 -9.28 0.21
CA GLY A 43 7.31 -10.01 -0.97
C GLY A 43 8.70 -10.62 -0.76
N GLU A 44 9.61 -9.91 -0.10
CA GLU A 44 10.93 -10.43 0.30
C GLU A 44 10.79 -11.61 1.26
N ALA A 45 9.88 -11.51 2.23
CA ALA A 45 9.58 -12.61 3.16
C ALA A 45 9.00 -13.85 2.43
N VAL A 46 8.20 -13.65 1.37
CA VAL A 46 7.75 -14.77 0.52
C VAL A 46 8.94 -15.40 -0.18
N ALA A 47 9.82 -14.61 -0.80
CA ALA A 47 10.99 -15.13 -1.51
C ALA A 47 11.95 -15.90 -0.58
N GLU A 48 12.14 -15.43 0.65
CA GLU A 48 12.91 -16.14 1.67
C GLU A 48 12.27 -17.49 2.01
N ARG A 49 10.94 -17.53 2.18
CA ARG A 49 10.21 -18.76 2.49
C ARG A 49 10.19 -19.75 1.34
N GLU A 50 10.19 -19.28 0.09
CA GLU A 50 10.34 -20.16 -1.08
C GLU A 50 11.70 -20.86 -1.07
N ARG A 51 12.79 -20.12 -0.79
CA ARG A 51 14.13 -20.71 -0.65
C ARG A 51 14.20 -21.72 0.49
N ALA A 52 13.56 -21.43 1.63
CA ALA A 52 13.49 -22.36 2.76
C ALA A 52 12.74 -23.65 2.40
N CYS A 53 11.59 -23.53 1.73
CA CYS A 53 10.84 -24.67 1.19
C CYS A 53 11.69 -25.53 0.25
N ASP A 54 12.45 -24.90 -0.66
CA ASP A 54 13.30 -25.61 -1.61
C ASP A 54 14.44 -26.35 -0.92
N THR A 55 15.09 -25.70 0.06
CA THR A 55 16.12 -26.35 0.89
C THR A 55 15.56 -27.56 1.63
N GLN A 56 14.41 -27.42 2.29
CA GLN A 56 13.79 -28.53 3.02
C GLN A 56 13.37 -29.67 2.09
N ARG A 57 12.89 -29.34 0.88
CA ARG A 57 12.57 -30.35 -0.14
C ARG A 57 13.80 -31.15 -0.56
N ARG A 58 14.97 -30.50 -0.73
CA ARG A 58 16.23 -31.19 -1.04
C ARG A 58 16.66 -32.12 0.09
N VAL A 59 16.61 -31.65 1.34
CA VAL A 59 16.90 -32.47 2.52
C VAL A 59 15.99 -33.69 2.58
N TRP A 60 14.69 -33.50 2.33
CA TRP A 60 13.73 -34.60 2.28
C TRP A 60 14.04 -35.62 1.17
N GLN A 61 14.39 -35.16 -0.04
CA GLN A 61 14.81 -36.02 -1.14
C GLN A 61 16.08 -36.80 -0.80
N GLU A 62 17.04 -36.17 -0.12
CA GLU A 62 18.27 -36.81 0.31
C GLU A 62 18.03 -37.86 1.42
N ALA A 63 17.14 -37.60 2.37
CA ALA A 63 16.75 -38.58 3.38
C ALA A 63 16.09 -39.82 2.76
N LEU A 64 15.23 -39.61 1.74
CA LEU A 64 14.59 -40.69 1.00
C LEU A 64 15.57 -41.54 0.20
N SER A 65 16.66 -40.95 -0.33
CA SER A 65 17.62 -41.67 -1.16
C SER A 65 18.58 -42.57 -0.36
N ARG A 66 18.80 -42.30 0.94
CA ARG A 66 19.74 -43.04 1.80
C ARG A 66 19.27 -44.45 2.19
N GLY A 67 17.97 -44.77 2.06
CA GLY A 67 17.41 -46.10 2.32
C GLY A 67 17.52 -46.60 3.78
N GLY A 68 16.85 -47.71 4.10
CA GLY A 68 16.90 -48.36 5.42
C GLY A 68 15.98 -47.78 6.50
N VAL A 69 15.90 -48.46 7.65
CA VAL A 69 14.97 -48.13 8.77
C VAL A 69 15.22 -46.75 9.35
N TYR A 70 16.48 -46.31 9.43
CA TYR A 70 16.84 -44.96 9.87
C TYR A 70 16.50 -43.90 8.82
N GLY A 71 16.65 -44.20 7.52
CA GLY A 71 16.22 -43.31 6.42
C GLY A 71 14.71 -43.08 6.40
N GLN A 72 13.90 -44.09 6.75
CA GLN A 72 12.44 -43.93 6.89
C GLN A 72 12.05 -43.00 8.04
N ARG A 73 12.75 -43.07 9.18
CA ARG A 73 12.49 -42.20 10.33
C ARG A 73 12.92 -40.75 10.06
N GLU A 74 14.07 -40.58 9.40
CA GLU A 74 14.56 -39.27 8.95
C GLU A 74 13.62 -38.66 7.90
N ALA A 75 13.18 -39.46 6.92
CA ALA A 75 12.21 -39.02 5.91
C ALA A 75 10.87 -38.59 6.55
N ALA A 76 10.37 -39.33 7.54
CA ALA A 76 9.15 -38.95 8.26
C ALA A 76 9.31 -37.64 9.08
N GLY A 77 10.51 -37.40 9.64
CA GLY A 77 10.84 -36.13 10.30
C GLY A 77 10.94 -34.95 9.32
N ALA A 78 11.56 -35.19 8.16
CA ALA A 78 11.68 -34.21 7.09
C ALA A 78 10.32 -33.89 6.44
N THR A 79 9.40 -34.86 6.32
CA THR A 79 8.03 -34.61 5.81
C THR A 79 7.30 -33.55 6.63
N ARG A 80 7.31 -33.67 7.98
CA ARG A 80 6.67 -32.67 8.85
C ARG A 80 7.27 -31.27 8.69
N SER A 81 8.59 -31.20 8.49
CA SER A 81 9.31 -29.94 8.31
C SER A 81 8.97 -29.29 6.95
N VAL A 82 8.85 -30.09 5.89
CA VAL A 82 8.41 -29.65 4.56
C VAL A 82 6.95 -29.16 4.60
N GLU A 83 6.06 -29.86 5.30
CA GLU A 83 4.66 -29.44 5.45
C GLU A 83 4.52 -28.14 6.26
N ALA A 84 5.31 -27.98 7.32
CA ALA A 84 5.37 -26.74 8.10
C ALA A 84 5.82 -25.55 7.24
N GLU A 85 6.93 -25.69 6.50
CA GLU A 85 7.39 -24.62 5.60
C GLU A 85 6.40 -24.34 4.46
N ARG A 86 5.74 -25.37 3.91
CA ARG A 86 4.70 -25.17 2.88
C ARG A 86 3.53 -24.36 3.42
N THR A 87 3.11 -24.61 4.65
CA THR A 87 2.02 -23.88 5.32
C THR A 87 2.44 -22.43 5.56
N ALA A 88 3.64 -22.23 6.12
CA ALA A 88 4.20 -20.89 6.35
C ALA A 88 4.36 -20.08 5.06
N LEU A 89 4.73 -20.73 3.95
CA LEU A 89 4.79 -20.11 2.63
C LEU A 89 3.39 -19.69 2.13
N GLY A 90 2.38 -20.53 2.34
CA GLY A 90 0.99 -20.20 2.02
C GLY A 90 0.52 -18.95 2.77
N GLU A 91 0.78 -18.88 4.07
CA GLU A 91 0.46 -17.71 4.90
C GLU A 91 1.23 -16.45 4.48
N ALA A 92 2.51 -16.59 4.13
CA ALA A 92 3.31 -15.47 3.63
C ALA A 92 2.74 -14.94 2.29
N LYS A 93 2.36 -15.83 1.38
CA LYS A 93 1.72 -15.46 0.10
C LYS A 93 0.38 -14.76 0.31
N ALA A 94 -0.45 -15.27 1.23
CA ALA A 94 -1.72 -14.64 1.59
C ALA A 94 -1.50 -13.21 2.15
N ARG A 95 -0.52 -13.03 3.04
CA ARG A 95 -0.16 -11.70 3.58
C ARG A 95 0.35 -10.75 2.50
N HIS A 96 1.19 -11.24 1.59
CA HIS A 96 1.67 -10.43 0.47
C HIS A 96 0.53 -10.03 -0.47
N GLY A 97 -0.39 -10.95 -0.78
CA GLY A 97 -1.59 -10.65 -1.57
C GLY A 97 -2.46 -9.55 -0.92
N ALA A 98 -2.76 -9.68 0.38
CA ALA A 98 -3.50 -8.66 1.12
C ALA A 98 -2.77 -7.29 1.13
N ALA A 99 -1.44 -7.28 1.25
CA ALA A 99 -0.66 -6.05 1.18
C ALA A 99 -0.74 -5.39 -0.21
N LEU A 100 -0.74 -6.18 -1.29
CA LEU A 100 -0.92 -5.67 -2.65
C LEU A 100 -2.32 -5.07 -2.86
N GLU A 101 -3.36 -5.74 -2.37
CA GLU A 101 -4.74 -5.22 -2.43
C GLU A 101 -4.85 -3.88 -1.70
N GLN A 102 -4.24 -3.77 -0.52
CA GLN A 102 -4.18 -2.51 0.23
C GLN A 102 -3.48 -1.39 -0.54
N VAL A 103 -2.37 -1.69 -1.23
CA VAL A 103 -1.68 -0.73 -2.11
C VAL A 103 -2.61 -0.27 -3.24
N GLN A 104 -3.28 -1.20 -3.92
CA GLN A 104 -4.19 -0.87 -5.02
C GLN A 104 -5.35 0.02 -4.56
N GLN A 105 -5.93 -0.27 -3.38
CA GLN A 105 -6.97 0.57 -2.78
C GLN A 105 -6.45 1.97 -2.44
N ALA A 106 -5.25 2.08 -1.88
CA ALA A 106 -4.62 3.36 -1.57
C ALA A 106 -4.33 4.19 -2.84
N GLU A 107 -3.89 3.55 -3.93
CA GLU A 107 -3.71 4.21 -5.23
C GLU A 107 -5.03 4.71 -5.82
N ALA A 108 -6.11 3.93 -5.71
CA ALA A 108 -7.44 4.34 -6.15
C ALA A 108 -7.93 5.56 -5.34
N ALA A 109 -7.76 5.53 -4.01
CA ALA A 109 -8.10 6.66 -3.14
C ALA A 109 -7.29 7.92 -3.49
N LEU A 110 -5.99 7.79 -3.78
CA LEU A 110 -5.15 8.91 -4.19
C LEU A 110 -5.60 9.51 -5.53
N ARG A 111 -5.95 8.66 -6.51
CA ARG A 111 -6.49 9.10 -7.81
C ARG A 111 -7.80 9.86 -7.64
N GLN A 112 -8.75 9.30 -6.89
CA GLN A 112 -10.02 9.95 -6.61
C GLN A 112 -9.82 11.29 -5.88
N GLN A 113 -8.90 11.36 -4.93
CA GLN A 113 -8.59 12.62 -4.25
C GLN A 113 -8.05 13.67 -5.22
N ARG A 114 -7.15 13.31 -6.14
CA ARG A 114 -6.62 14.23 -7.15
C ARG A 114 -7.69 14.77 -8.08
N GLU A 115 -8.61 13.93 -8.53
CA GLU A 115 -9.75 14.35 -9.36
C GLU A 115 -10.64 15.36 -8.63
N ARG A 116 -10.93 15.09 -7.35
CA ARG A 116 -11.68 16.02 -6.48
C ARG A 116 -10.95 17.35 -6.33
N LEU A 117 -9.63 17.33 -6.17
CA LEU A 117 -8.81 18.54 -6.07
C LEU A 117 -8.83 19.37 -7.36
N GLN A 118 -8.68 18.72 -8.53
CA GLN A 118 -8.77 19.41 -9.81
C GLN A 118 -10.14 20.05 -10.02
N THR A 119 -11.21 19.31 -9.69
CA THR A 119 -12.57 19.84 -9.76
C THR A 119 -12.78 21.01 -8.80
N ASN A 120 -12.24 20.93 -7.58
CA ASN A 120 -12.34 22.00 -6.61
C ASN A 120 -11.57 23.25 -7.06
N ALA A 121 -10.36 23.09 -7.60
CA ALA A 121 -9.56 24.20 -8.15
C ALA A 121 -10.31 24.96 -9.25
N ARG A 122 -10.92 24.24 -10.20
CA ARG A 122 -11.77 24.86 -11.26
C ARG A 122 -12.95 25.64 -10.68
N LYS A 123 -13.59 25.12 -9.62
CA LYS A 123 -14.69 25.81 -8.94
C LYS A 123 -14.21 27.08 -8.21
N GLN A 124 -13.04 27.02 -7.57
CA GLN A 124 -12.44 28.17 -6.89
C GLN A 124 -12.05 29.27 -7.88
N GLU A 125 -11.48 28.91 -9.03
CA GLU A 125 -11.15 29.84 -10.11
C GLU A 125 -12.40 30.56 -10.63
N LYS A 126 -13.45 29.81 -10.96
CA LYS A 126 -14.74 30.39 -11.37
C LYS A 126 -15.36 31.30 -10.30
N LEU A 127 -15.25 30.94 -9.03
CA LEU A 127 -15.72 31.78 -7.92
C LEU A 127 -14.93 33.09 -7.84
N ARG A 128 -13.60 33.04 -8.03
CA ARG A 128 -12.74 34.23 -8.05
C ARG A 128 -13.11 35.16 -9.21
N GLU A 129 -13.37 34.62 -10.40
CA GLU A 129 -13.85 35.38 -11.56
C GLU A 129 -15.19 36.08 -11.26
N LEU A 130 -16.16 35.37 -10.69
CA LEU A 130 -17.44 35.95 -10.31
C LEU A 130 -17.29 37.08 -9.28
N LEU A 131 -16.48 36.88 -8.24
CA LEU A 131 -16.22 37.92 -7.24
C LEU A 131 -15.51 39.15 -7.85
N ALA A 132 -14.69 38.96 -8.89
CA ALA A 132 -14.07 40.06 -9.62
C ALA A 132 -15.10 40.85 -10.45
N LEU A 133 -16.08 40.18 -11.07
CA LEU A 133 -17.16 40.81 -11.82
C LEU A 133 -18.12 41.62 -10.93
N TYR A 134 -18.41 41.15 -9.71
CA TYR A 134 -19.24 41.91 -8.76
C TYR A 134 -18.50 43.10 -8.11
N ARG A 135 -17.22 43.30 -8.42
CA ARG A 135 -16.41 44.46 -7.99
C ARG A 135 -16.30 45.57 -9.04
N SER A 136 -16.70 45.34 -10.29
CA SER A 136 -16.85 46.37 -11.34
C SER A 136 -18.24 46.99 -11.28
#